data_AF-A0A522C8C1-F1
#
_entry.id   AF-A0A522C8C1-F1
#
_cell.length_a   1.000
_cell.length_b   1.000
_cell.length_c   1.000
_cell.angle_alpha   90.00
_cell.angle_beta   90.00
_cell.angle_gamma   90.00
#
_symmetry.space_group_name_H-M   'P 1'
#
loop_
_entity.id
_entity.type
_entity.pdbx_description
1 polymer ?
#
loop_
_entity_poly.entity_id
_entity_poly.type
_entity_poly.pdbx_seq_one_letter_code
_entity_poly.pdbx_strand_id
1 'polypeptide(L)'
;MGVSPDDPTAAGRPGVHGSRRTYEGDGVAVEWDPTLCIHTARCIAAQPAVFDPARRPWVDLAAASPEDVADAVRRCPTGALQLREETAPPPEPAVEVRPDGPLFVRGDVTVAGRTGHRFALCRCGATGNAPFCDNSHKAIGFRARDNARDELSGASPAGPVEVRVPDRPGPYRVRGARVVTPSGDVLADAEECVLCRCGRSARKPFCDGSHRDHPQA
;
A
#
# COMPACT_ATOMS: atom_id res chain seq x y z
N MET A 1 -14.96 -14.70 -18.28
CA MET A 1 -14.10 -14.14 -19.35
C MET A 1 -12.76 -13.86 -18.71
N GLY A 2 -11.70 -14.57 -19.12
CA GLY A 2 -10.37 -14.41 -18.51
C GLY A 2 -9.82 -13.04 -18.85
N VAL A 3 -9.50 -12.25 -17.82
CA VAL A 3 -8.84 -10.96 -18.02
C VAL A 3 -7.38 -11.26 -18.36
N SER A 4 -6.84 -10.61 -19.39
CA SER A 4 -5.45 -10.83 -19.78
C SER A 4 -4.54 -10.52 -18.58
N PRO A 5 -3.56 -11.38 -18.24
CA PRO A 5 -2.63 -11.11 -17.15
C PRO A 5 -1.75 -9.87 -17.38
N ASP A 6 -1.76 -9.31 -18.60
CA ASP A 6 -1.10 -8.06 -19.00
C ASP A 6 -2.07 -6.86 -19.12
N ASP A 7 -3.32 -7.00 -18.67
CA ASP A 7 -4.28 -5.91 -18.66
C ASP A 7 -4.17 -5.11 -17.35
N PRO A 8 -3.47 -3.95 -17.34
CA PRO A 8 -3.40 -3.15 -16.14
C PRO A 8 -4.78 -2.66 -15.70
N THR A 9 -5.76 -2.51 -16.61
CA THR A 9 -7.08 -1.95 -16.27
C THR A 9 -7.92 -2.85 -15.37
N ALA A 10 -7.53 -4.11 -15.22
CA ALA A 10 -8.19 -5.08 -14.36
C ALA A 10 -7.72 -5.03 -12.90
N ALA A 11 -6.55 -4.42 -12.65
CA ALA A 11 -5.89 -4.48 -11.36
C ALA A 11 -6.66 -3.71 -10.27
N GLY A 12 -6.51 -4.16 -9.01
CA GLY A 12 -7.17 -3.52 -7.87
C GLY A 12 -8.70 -3.56 -7.88
N ARG A 13 -9.33 -4.42 -8.70
CA ARG A 13 -10.76 -4.72 -8.63
C ARG A 13 -11.00 -5.89 -7.66
N PRO A 14 -12.06 -5.86 -6.83
CA PRO A 14 -12.41 -7.00 -5.98
C PRO A 14 -12.54 -8.29 -6.80
N GLY A 15 -11.89 -9.37 -6.35
CA GLY A 15 -11.94 -10.68 -7.00
C GLY A 15 -11.13 -10.83 -8.29
N VAL A 16 -10.35 -9.83 -8.72
CA VAL A 16 -9.40 -9.99 -9.83
C VAL A 16 -8.08 -10.51 -9.29
N HIS A 17 -7.73 -11.73 -9.71
CA HIS A 17 -6.45 -12.37 -9.40
C HIS A 17 -5.56 -12.28 -10.64
N GLY A 18 -4.49 -11.51 -10.55
CA GLY A 18 -3.43 -11.46 -11.57
C GLY A 18 -2.13 -12.02 -11.01
N SER A 19 -1.34 -12.67 -11.84
CA SER A 19 0.01 -13.12 -11.48
C SER A 19 1.00 -11.97 -11.59
N ARG A 20 2.02 -11.94 -10.72
CA ARG A 20 3.18 -11.06 -10.88
C ARG A 20 3.80 -11.24 -12.27
N ARG A 21 4.23 -10.13 -12.87
CA ARG A 21 4.91 -10.08 -14.16
C ARG A 21 6.26 -9.40 -14.03
N THR A 22 7.21 -9.83 -14.83
CA THR A 22 8.54 -9.22 -14.93
C THR A 22 8.72 -8.69 -16.35
N TYR A 23 9.20 -7.45 -16.45
CA TYR A 23 9.61 -6.80 -17.68
C TYR A 23 11.12 -6.60 -17.60
N GLU A 24 11.84 -7.10 -18.61
CA GLU A 24 13.29 -7.01 -18.69
C GLU A 24 13.67 -5.99 -19.75
N GLY A 25 14.62 -5.11 -19.41
CA GLY A 25 15.18 -4.10 -20.29
C GLY A 25 16.70 -4.01 -20.08
N ASP A 26 17.37 -3.22 -20.91
CA ASP A 26 18.80 -2.98 -20.76
C ASP A 26 19.07 -2.13 -19.52
N GLY A 27 19.82 -2.66 -18.56
CA GLY A 27 20.15 -1.99 -17.30
C GLY A 27 19.00 -1.83 -16.28
N VAL A 28 17.79 -2.34 -16.55
CA VAL A 28 16.66 -2.28 -15.60
C VAL A 28 15.69 -3.45 -15.79
N ALA A 29 15.24 -4.03 -14.67
CA ALA A 29 14.17 -5.02 -14.65
C ALA A 29 13.07 -4.61 -13.66
N VAL A 30 11.82 -4.60 -14.14
CA VAL A 30 10.66 -4.13 -13.38
C VAL A 30 9.70 -5.29 -13.13
N GLU A 31 9.35 -5.50 -11.87
CA GLU A 31 8.28 -6.39 -11.47
C GLU A 31 6.98 -5.63 -11.24
N TRP A 32 5.88 -6.19 -11.74
CA TRP A 32 4.54 -5.67 -11.55
C TRP A 32 3.64 -6.73 -10.90
N ASP A 33 3.08 -6.40 -9.74
CA ASP A 33 2.08 -7.19 -9.03
C ASP A 33 0.69 -6.52 -9.13
N PRO A 34 -0.19 -6.99 -10.03
CA PRO A 34 -1.51 -6.42 -10.21
C PRO A 34 -2.41 -6.54 -8.98
N THR A 35 -2.13 -7.47 -8.06
CA THR A 35 -2.92 -7.61 -6.82
C THR A 35 -2.74 -6.44 -5.87
N LEU A 36 -1.66 -5.66 -6.01
CA LEU A 36 -1.39 -4.48 -5.20
C LEU A 36 -1.71 -3.15 -5.88
N CYS A 37 -1.99 -3.15 -7.18
CA CYS A 37 -2.18 -1.91 -7.92
C CYS A 37 -3.57 -1.34 -7.62
N ILE A 38 -3.65 -0.18 -6.98
CA ILE A 38 -4.92 0.52 -6.71
C ILE A 38 -5.18 1.69 -7.68
N HIS A 39 -4.42 1.76 -8.78
CA HIS A 39 -4.55 2.81 -9.81
C HIS A 39 -4.37 4.24 -9.29
N THR A 40 -3.30 4.49 -8.54
CA THR A 40 -2.93 5.87 -8.13
C THR A 40 -2.43 6.73 -9.29
N ALA A 41 -2.21 6.12 -10.46
CA ALA A 41 -1.68 6.75 -11.68
C ALA A 41 -0.31 7.43 -11.55
N ARG A 42 0.42 7.24 -10.43
CA ARG A 42 1.73 7.88 -10.22
C ARG A 42 2.80 7.40 -11.19
N CYS A 43 2.76 6.14 -11.63
CA CYS A 43 3.69 5.61 -12.63
C CYS A 43 3.49 6.27 -14.01
N ILE A 44 2.24 6.35 -14.47
CA ILE A 44 1.88 6.99 -15.74
C ILE A 44 2.20 8.49 -15.71
N ALA A 45 1.86 9.17 -14.61
CA ALA A 45 2.18 10.58 -14.45
C ALA A 45 3.70 10.85 -14.42
N ALA A 46 4.50 9.89 -13.98
CA ALA A 46 5.95 10.01 -13.94
C ALA A 46 6.61 9.71 -15.29
N GLN A 47 6.19 8.63 -15.96
CA GLN A 47 6.77 8.17 -17.22
C GLN A 47 5.66 7.59 -18.13
N PRO A 48 4.90 8.44 -18.84
CA PRO A 48 3.78 7.99 -19.67
C PRO A 48 4.24 7.23 -20.94
N ALA A 49 5.47 7.44 -21.40
CA ALA A 49 6.05 6.68 -22.50
C ALA A 49 6.40 5.24 -22.08
N VAL A 50 6.78 5.05 -20.82
CA VAL A 50 7.09 3.73 -20.24
C VAL A 50 5.81 3.00 -19.85
N PHE A 51 4.88 3.66 -19.17
CA PHE A 51 3.66 3.06 -18.62
C PHE A 51 2.41 3.56 -19.37
N ASP A 52 1.89 2.74 -20.28
CA ASP A 52 0.70 3.04 -21.09
C ASP A 52 -0.36 1.92 -21.00
N PRO A 53 -1.46 2.13 -20.26
CA PRO A 53 -2.55 1.15 -20.14
C PRO A 53 -3.26 0.78 -21.45
N ALA A 54 -3.13 1.60 -22.51
CA ALA A 54 -3.69 1.30 -23.82
C ALA A 54 -2.81 0.35 -24.65
N ARG A 55 -1.52 0.25 -24.32
CA ARG A 55 -0.53 -0.58 -25.04
C ARG A 55 -0.46 -2.01 -24.49
N ARG A 56 -0.04 -2.96 -25.32
CA ARG A 56 0.29 -4.34 -24.91
C ARG A 56 1.65 -4.73 -25.52
N PRO A 57 2.70 -4.98 -24.71
CA PRO A 57 2.75 -4.80 -23.26
C PRO A 57 2.54 -3.34 -22.84
N TRP A 58 1.91 -3.13 -21.68
CA TRP A 58 1.66 -1.77 -21.17
C TRP A 58 2.92 -1.10 -20.62
N VAL A 59 3.97 -1.88 -20.36
CA VAL A 59 5.30 -1.43 -19.91
C VAL A 59 6.28 -1.53 -21.08
N ASP A 60 6.96 -0.43 -21.38
CA ASP A 60 8.05 -0.35 -22.35
C ASP A 60 9.27 0.30 -21.71
N LEU A 61 10.22 -0.53 -21.29
CA LEU A 61 11.42 -0.09 -20.57
C LEU A 61 12.44 0.61 -21.48
N ALA A 62 12.33 0.48 -22.80
CA ALA A 62 13.22 1.15 -23.75
C ALA A 62 12.83 2.61 -23.99
N ALA A 63 11.66 3.03 -23.53
CA ALA A 63 11.13 4.37 -23.76
C ALA A 63 11.75 5.47 -22.87
N ALA A 64 12.58 5.10 -21.88
CA ALA A 64 13.28 6.02 -21.00
C ALA A 64 14.60 5.41 -20.50
N SER A 65 15.43 6.21 -19.82
CA SER A 65 16.65 5.71 -19.20
C SER A 65 16.34 4.74 -18.04
N PRO A 66 17.26 3.82 -17.70
CA PRO A 66 17.11 2.95 -16.51
C PRO A 66 16.84 3.72 -15.21
N GLU A 67 17.46 4.89 -15.05
CA GLU A 67 17.28 5.77 -13.89
C GLU A 67 15.87 6.38 -13.85
N ASP A 68 15.39 6.89 -14.98
CA ASP A 68 14.04 7.43 -15.12
C ASP A 68 12.95 6.38 -14.86
N VAL A 69 13.16 5.16 -15.37
CA VAL A 69 12.29 4.01 -15.10
C VAL A 69 12.28 3.69 -13.61
N ALA A 70 13.46 3.59 -12.99
CA ALA A 70 13.60 3.30 -11.56
C ALA A 70 12.88 4.34 -10.69
N ASP A 71 13.03 5.63 -11.00
CA ASP A 71 12.36 6.71 -10.29
C ASP A 71 10.83 6.66 -10.44
N ALA A 72 10.33 6.34 -11.63
CA ALA A 72 8.91 6.14 -11.86
C ALA A 72 8.34 4.95 -11.10
N VAL A 73 9.08 3.84 -11.04
CA VAL A 73 8.73 2.64 -10.27
C VAL A 73 8.66 2.97 -8.77
N ARG A 74 9.65 3.72 -8.23
CA ARG A 74 9.69 4.12 -6.82
C ARG A 74 8.53 5.02 -6.39
N ARG A 75 7.91 5.75 -7.32
CA ARG A 75 6.72 6.56 -7.06
C ARG A 75 5.45 5.73 -6.83
N CYS A 76 5.44 4.43 -7.13
CA CYS A 76 4.31 3.54 -6.86
C CYS A 76 4.12 3.33 -5.35
N PRO A 77 3.07 3.91 -4.73
CA PRO A 77 2.94 3.93 -3.27
C PRO A 77 2.45 2.60 -2.69
N THR A 78 2.02 1.67 -3.54
CA THR A 78 1.48 0.37 -3.11
C THR A 78 2.48 -0.77 -3.22
N GLY A 79 3.66 -0.52 -3.80
CA GLY A 79 4.61 -1.58 -4.14
C GLY A 79 4.11 -2.51 -5.25
N ALA A 80 3.07 -2.11 -6.00
CA ALA A 80 2.65 -2.86 -7.19
C ALA A 80 3.71 -2.85 -8.28
N LEU A 81 4.53 -1.80 -8.37
CA LEU A 81 5.73 -1.77 -9.18
C LEU A 81 6.95 -1.79 -8.28
N GLN A 82 7.90 -2.66 -8.61
CA GLN A 82 9.17 -2.83 -7.91
C GLN A 82 10.29 -3.04 -8.92
N LEU A 83 11.50 -2.66 -8.54
CA LEU A 83 12.70 -3.10 -9.26
C LEU A 83 13.02 -4.51 -8.81
N ARG A 84 13.44 -5.38 -9.74
CA ARG A 84 13.93 -6.72 -9.39
C ARG A 84 15.21 -6.64 -8.56
N GLU A 85 16.06 -5.66 -8.89
CA GLU A 85 17.27 -5.32 -8.16
C GLU A 85 17.13 -3.88 -7.66
N GLU A 86 16.76 -3.72 -6.39
CA GLU A 86 16.73 -2.42 -5.74
C GLU A 86 18.09 -2.12 -5.12
N THR A 87 18.63 -0.96 -5.49
CA THR A 87 19.93 -0.47 -5.00
C THR A 87 19.79 0.73 -4.08
N ALA A 88 18.64 1.41 -4.11
CA ALA A 88 18.35 2.50 -3.20
C ALA A 88 18.02 1.95 -1.80
N PRO A 89 18.37 2.67 -0.73
CA PRO A 89 17.93 2.30 0.60
C PRO A 89 16.40 2.35 0.71
N PRO A 90 15.79 1.56 1.62
CA PRO A 90 14.37 1.67 1.91
C PRO A 90 14.00 3.12 2.30
N PRO A 91 12.80 3.59 1.96
CA PRO A 91 12.33 4.92 2.36
C PRO A 91 12.18 5.01 3.88
N GLU A 92 12.11 6.24 4.41
CA GLU A 92 11.88 6.46 5.85
C GLU A 92 10.60 5.73 6.33
N PRO A 93 10.70 4.87 7.37
CA PRO A 93 9.59 4.10 7.88
C PRO A 93 8.41 4.93 8.36
N ALA A 94 7.24 4.73 7.74
CA ALA A 94 6.03 5.43 8.15
C ALA A 94 4.75 4.75 7.61
N VAL A 95 3.66 4.99 8.32
CA VAL A 95 2.29 4.73 7.91
C VAL A 95 1.62 6.06 7.63
N GLU A 96 1.45 6.40 6.35
CA GLU A 96 0.65 7.56 5.94
C GLU A 96 -0.84 7.17 5.93
N VAL A 97 -1.63 7.93 6.69
CA VAL A 97 -3.09 7.76 6.75
C VAL A 97 -3.72 8.58 5.64
N ARG A 98 -4.20 7.93 4.58
CA ARG A 98 -4.95 8.64 3.54
C ARG A 98 -6.40 8.87 3.99
N PRO A 99 -6.89 10.12 4.08
CA PRO A 99 -8.30 10.43 4.23
C PRO A 99 -9.21 9.57 3.38
N ASP A 100 -10.20 8.96 4.04
CA ASP A 100 -11.22 8.07 3.44
C ASP A 100 -10.66 6.89 2.62
N GLY A 101 -9.36 6.62 2.74
CA GLY A 101 -8.62 5.71 1.88
C GLY A 101 -7.76 4.72 2.67
N PRO A 102 -6.75 4.09 2.03
CA PRO A 102 -5.90 3.10 2.67
C PRO A 102 -4.89 3.70 3.66
N LEU A 103 -4.19 2.81 4.35
CA LEU A 103 -2.92 3.12 5.02
C LEU A 103 -1.77 2.83 4.05
N PHE A 104 -0.98 3.83 3.69
CA PHE A 104 0.24 3.62 2.90
C PHE A 104 1.41 3.38 3.85
N VAL A 105 1.89 2.15 3.88
CA VAL A 105 3.04 1.74 4.69
C VAL A 105 4.29 1.78 3.82
N ARG A 106 5.34 2.43 4.33
CA ARG A 106 6.66 2.52 3.69
C ARG A 106 7.76 2.22 4.70
N GLY A 107 8.89 1.73 4.23
CA GLY A 107 10.04 1.31 5.04
C GLY A 107 10.68 0.06 4.45
N ASP A 108 11.36 -0.72 5.26
CA ASP A 108 11.60 -2.14 4.96
C ASP A 108 10.47 -2.96 5.59
N VAL A 109 9.44 -3.30 4.81
CA VAL A 109 8.13 -3.72 5.34
C VAL A 109 7.93 -5.22 5.21
N THR A 110 7.50 -5.86 6.30
CA THR A 110 6.95 -7.22 6.30
C THR A 110 5.47 -7.19 6.70
N VAL A 111 4.59 -7.76 5.85
CA VAL A 111 3.15 -7.87 6.11
C VAL A 111 2.58 -9.14 5.50
N ALA A 112 1.89 -9.96 6.31
CA ALA A 112 1.25 -11.21 5.87
C ALA A 112 2.18 -12.11 5.02
N GLY A 113 3.44 -12.27 5.44
CA GLY A 113 4.45 -13.08 4.75
C GLY A 113 5.04 -12.44 3.48
N ARG A 114 4.63 -11.22 3.12
CA ARG A 114 5.19 -10.47 1.98
C ARG A 114 6.16 -9.41 2.49
N THR A 115 7.30 -9.31 1.81
CA THR A 115 8.32 -8.28 2.03
C THR A 115 8.32 -7.26 0.89
N GLY A 116 8.72 -6.03 1.18
CA GLY A 116 8.83 -4.97 0.18
C GLY A 116 8.88 -3.60 0.83
N HIS A 117 9.07 -2.55 0.03
CA HIS A 117 9.28 -1.22 0.60
C HIS A 117 8.02 -0.37 0.77
N ARG A 118 6.93 -0.77 0.13
CA ARG A 118 5.70 0.02 0.02
C ARG A 118 4.50 -0.93 -0.06
N PHE A 119 3.46 -0.68 0.73
CA PHE A 119 2.18 -1.39 0.67
C PHE A 119 1.01 -0.45 0.94
N ALA A 120 -0.15 -0.74 0.35
CA ALA A 120 -1.41 -0.09 0.72
C ALA A 120 -2.30 -1.08 1.46
N LEU A 121 -2.57 -0.83 2.74
CA LEU A 121 -3.39 -1.70 3.59
C LEU A 121 -4.83 -1.20 3.65
N CYS A 122 -5.76 -2.15 3.68
CA CYS A 122 -7.17 -1.83 3.85
C CYS A 122 -7.48 -1.47 5.30
N ARG A 123 -8.17 -0.34 5.50
CA ARG A 123 -8.70 0.03 6.83
C ARG A 123 -10.20 0.25 6.87
N CYS A 124 -10.89 0.01 5.75
CA CYS A 124 -12.34 0.15 5.67
C CYS A 124 -13.10 -1.14 6.00
N GLY A 125 -12.41 -2.28 6.13
CA GLY A 125 -12.98 -3.60 6.39
C GLY A 125 -13.57 -4.32 5.16
N ALA A 126 -13.74 -3.65 4.02
CA ALA A 126 -14.47 -4.23 2.88
C ALA A 126 -13.58 -4.79 1.75
N THR A 127 -12.27 -4.93 1.96
CA THR A 127 -11.38 -5.46 0.90
C THR A 127 -11.65 -6.94 0.65
N GLY A 128 -11.75 -7.33 -0.62
CA GLY A 128 -11.70 -8.74 -1.06
C GLY A 128 -10.26 -9.27 -1.19
N ASN A 129 -9.26 -8.43 -0.95
CA ASN A 129 -7.83 -8.74 -1.06
C ASN A 129 -7.09 -8.50 0.26
N ALA A 130 -7.70 -8.90 1.39
CA ALA A 130 -7.11 -8.67 2.71
C ALA A 130 -5.69 -9.27 2.81
N PRO A 131 -4.72 -8.55 3.42
CA PRO A 131 -4.85 -7.27 4.11
C PRO A 131 -4.72 -6.02 3.22
N PHE A 132 -4.54 -6.17 1.91
CA PHE A 132 -4.25 -5.09 0.98
C PHE A 132 -5.52 -4.34 0.56
N CYS A 133 -5.36 -3.07 0.17
CA CYS A 133 -6.45 -2.26 -0.36
C CYS A 133 -6.75 -2.64 -1.82
N ASP A 134 -8.02 -2.76 -2.15
CA ASP A 134 -8.56 -3.05 -3.49
C ASP A 134 -9.57 -1.98 -3.95
N ASN A 135 -9.42 -0.75 -3.45
CA ASN A 135 -10.36 0.36 -3.67
C ASN A 135 -11.81 0.16 -3.16
N SER A 136 -12.16 -0.92 -2.45
CA SER A 136 -13.53 -1.13 -1.93
C SER A 136 -14.05 0.02 -1.07
N HIS A 137 -13.16 0.77 -0.41
CA HIS A 137 -13.50 1.99 0.34
C HIS A 137 -14.25 3.04 -0.50
N LYS A 138 -13.98 3.13 -1.81
CA LYS A 138 -14.69 4.05 -2.72
C LYS A 138 -16.14 3.57 -2.94
N ALA A 139 -16.31 2.28 -3.19
CA ALA A 139 -17.61 1.68 -3.47
C ALA A 139 -18.56 1.75 -2.27
N ILE A 140 -18.05 1.50 -1.06
CA ILE A 140 -18.87 1.57 0.17
C ILE A 140 -19.00 3.00 0.73
N GLY A 141 -18.41 4.00 0.07
CA GLY A 141 -18.43 5.39 0.56
C GLY A 141 -17.78 5.55 1.93
N PHE A 142 -16.70 4.83 2.21
CA PHE A 142 -16.00 4.88 3.50
C PHE A 142 -15.66 6.33 3.85
N ARG A 143 -15.92 6.71 5.11
CA ARG A 143 -15.54 8.01 5.67
C ARG A 143 -14.83 7.82 6.98
N ALA A 144 -13.69 8.47 7.12
CA ALA A 144 -12.89 8.43 8.33
C ALA A 144 -12.65 9.84 8.84
N ARG A 145 -13.12 10.12 10.07
CA ARG A 145 -12.66 11.28 10.82
C ARG A 145 -11.29 10.93 11.40
N ASP A 146 -10.24 11.14 10.61
CA ASP A 146 -8.85 10.84 10.99
C ASP A 146 -8.26 11.99 11.83
N ASN A 147 -8.86 12.25 12.98
CA ASN A 147 -8.49 13.37 13.86
C ASN A 147 -7.93 12.92 15.21
N ALA A 148 -7.89 11.62 15.47
CA ALA A 148 -7.26 11.11 16.68
C ALA A 148 -5.73 11.24 16.57
N ARG A 149 -5.12 11.76 17.63
CA ARG A 149 -3.70 11.62 17.92
C ARG A 149 -3.56 10.53 18.97
N ASP A 150 -2.50 9.74 18.88
CA ASP A 150 -2.13 8.85 19.96
C ASP A 150 -1.10 9.58 20.83
N GLU A 151 -1.45 9.84 22.08
CA GLU A 151 -0.58 10.51 23.04
C GLU A 151 0.44 9.54 23.66
N LEU A 152 0.51 8.31 23.16
CA LEU A 152 1.53 7.33 23.55
C LEU A 152 2.91 7.88 23.22
N SER A 153 3.58 8.43 24.23
CA SER A 153 5.00 8.77 24.19
C SER A 153 5.82 7.50 24.36
N GLY A 154 6.57 7.12 23.33
CA GLY A 154 7.49 5.99 23.35
C GLY A 154 8.85 6.35 22.75
N ALA A 155 9.74 5.37 22.69
CA ALA A 155 10.92 5.50 21.83
C ALA A 155 10.47 5.66 20.38
N SER A 156 11.11 6.57 19.64
CA SER A 156 10.90 6.71 18.21
C SER A 156 11.10 5.34 17.53
N PRO A 157 10.23 4.96 16.59
CA PRO A 157 10.36 3.69 15.90
C PRO A 157 11.68 3.64 15.14
N ALA A 158 12.34 2.48 15.19
CA ALA A 158 13.58 2.20 14.48
C ALA A 158 13.55 0.78 13.89
N GLY A 159 14.28 0.58 12.80
CA GLY A 159 14.39 -0.73 12.15
C GLY A 159 13.29 -1.01 11.12
N PRO A 160 13.12 -2.30 10.73
CA PRO A 160 12.13 -2.70 9.75
C PRO A 160 10.70 -2.49 10.25
N VAL A 161 9.78 -2.31 9.32
CA VAL A 161 8.35 -2.14 9.60
C VAL A 161 7.68 -3.50 9.61
N GLU A 162 7.21 -3.93 10.77
CA GLU A 162 6.45 -5.16 10.91
C GLU A 162 4.97 -4.85 11.06
N VAL A 163 4.15 -5.37 10.15
CA VAL A 163 2.69 -5.28 10.24
C VAL A 163 2.12 -6.65 10.55
N ARG A 164 1.72 -6.84 11.81
CA ARG A 164 0.99 -8.04 12.23
C ARG A 164 -0.48 -7.90 11.87
N VAL A 165 -0.97 -8.85 11.08
CA VAL A 165 -2.38 -8.98 10.69
C VAL A 165 -2.99 -10.15 11.48
N PRO A 166 -4.00 -9.94 12.33
CA PRO A 166 -4.63 -11.04 13.06
C PRO A 166 -5.54 -11.87 12.14
N ASP A 167 -5.61 -13.18 12.41
CA ASP A 167 -6.43 -14.15 11.65
C ASP A 167 -7.93 -13.87 11.75
N ARG A 168 -8.37 -13.23 12.84
CA ARG A 168 -9.76 -12.80 13.04
C ARG A 168 -9.89 -11.28 12.82
N PRO A 169 -11.10 -10.79 12.53
CA PRO A 169 -11.39 -9.35 12.51
C PRO A 169 -10.81 -8.66 13.73
N GLY A 170 -9.87 -7.76 13.50
CA GLY A 170 -9.00 -7.22 14.53
C GLY A 170 -8.03 -6.19 13.96
N PRO A 171 -7.44 -5.34 14.80
CA PRO A 171 -6.60 -4.24 14.36
C PRO A 171 -5.27 -4.73 13.80
N TYR A 172 -4.63 -3.90 12.99
CA TYR A 172 -3.20 -4.07 12.70
C TYR A 172 -2.39 -3.72 13.94
N ARG A 173 -1.31 -4.46 14.20
CA ARG A 173 -0.22 -3.99 15.07
C ARG A 173 0.96 -3.67 14.18
N VAL A 174 1.39 -2.41 14.20
CA VAL A 174 2.48 -1.92 13.37
C VAL A 174 3.64 -1.56 14.28
N ARG A 175 4.83 -2.08 13.99
CA ARG A 175 6.09 -1.71 14.65
C ARG A 175 7.02 -1.03 13.67
N GLY A 176 7.95 -0.22 14.18
CA GLY A 176 9.04 0.35 13.37
C GLY A 176 8.61 1.47 12.42
N ALA A 177 7.40 2.03 12.54
CA ALA A 177 6.93 3.12 11.70
C ALA A 177 6.14 4.17 12.48
N ARG A 178 6.39 5.46 12.17
CA ARG A 178 5.56 6.58 12.64
C ARG A 178 4.22 6.58 11.90
N VAL A 179 3.17 7.05 12.56
CA VAL A 179 1.87 7.28 11.89
C VAL A 179 1.77 8.75 11.53
N VAL A 180 1.55 9.07 10.26
CA VAL A 180 1.57 10.44 9.75
C VAL A 180 0.36 10.75 8.88
N THR A 181 0.00 12.03 8.79
CA THR A 181 -0.91 12.55 7.78
C THR A 181 -0.19 12.73 6.43
N PRO A 182 -0.91 12.96 5.32
CA PRO A 182 -0.28 13.27 4.03
C PRO A 182 0.50 14.58 4.02
N SER A 183 0.19 15.53 4.92
CA SER A 183 0.96 16.76 5.15
C SER A 183 2.24 16.52 5.97
N GLY A 184 2.43 15.32 6.52
CA GLY A 184 3.58 14.96 7.36
C GLY A 184 3.36 15.19 8.85
N ASP A 185 2.16 15.60 9.28
CA ASP A 185 1.86 15.74 10.71
C ASP A 185 1.90 14.38 11.38
N VAL A 186 2.67 14.29 12.47
CA VAL A 186 2.79 13.05 13.24
C VAL A 186 1.53 12.84 14.09
N LEU A 187 0.84 11.72 13.85
CA LEU A 187 -0.31 11.27 14.63
C LEU A 187 0.11 10.33 15.78
N ALA A 188 1.20 9.58 15.61
CA ALA A 188 1.83 8.77 16.64
C ALA A 188 3.33 8.58 16.35
N ASP A 189 4.15 8.65 17.41
CA ASP A 189 5.59 8.38 17.40
C ASP A 189 5.92 7.40 18.53
N ALA A 190 5.69 6.11 18.26
CA ALA A 190 5.87 5.04 19.23
C ALA A 190 6.40 3.77 18.57
N GLU A 191 7.07 2.91 19.35
CA GLU A 191 7.63 1.64 18.89
C GLU A 191 6.58 0.71 18.28
N GLU A 192 5.37 0.66 18.86
CA GLU A 192 4.21 -0.10 18.37
C GLU A 192 2.96 0.78 18.35
N CYS A 193 2.19 0.73 17.25
CA CYS A 193 0.88 1.36 17.11
C CYS A 193 -0.19 0.32 16.76
N VAL A 194 -1.42 0.51 17.27
CA VAL A 194 -2.56 -0.38 17.00
C VAL A 194 -3.58 0.34 16.11
N LEU A 195 -3.63 -0.02 14.83
CA LEU A 195 -4.42 0.69 13.82
C LEU A 195 -5.74 -0.02 13.50
N CYS A 196 -6.80 0.77 13.31
CA CYS A 196 -8.11 0.27 12.93
C CYS A 196 -8.05 -0.38 11.54
N ARG A 197 -8.52 -1.63 11.45
CA ARG A 197 -8.67 -2.37 10.19
C ARG A 197 -10.13 -2.48 9.74
N CYS A 198 -11.07 -2.52 10.69
CA CYS A 198 -12.48 -2.79 10.44
C CYS A 198 -13.30 -1.57 9.94
N GLY A 199 -12.72 -0.37 9.94
CA GLY A 199 -13.41 0.86 9.54
C GLY A 199 -14.43 1.41 10.55
N ARG A 200 -14.54 0.85 11.76
CA ARG A 200 -15.60 1.21 12.73
C ARG A 200 -15.15 2.04 13.94
N SER A 201 -13.84 2.13 14.20
CA SER A 201 -13.32 2.89 15.35
C SER A 201 -13.84 4.34 15.39
N ALA A 202 -14.24 4.82 16.55
CA ALA A 202 -14.53 6.24 16.77
C ALA A 202 -13.24 7.07 16.89
N ARG A 203 -12.08 6.43 17.07
CA ARG A 203 -10.75 7.04 17.21
C ARG A 203 -9.83 6.77 16.02
N LYS A 204 -10.38 6.70 14.79
CA LYS A 204 -9.55 6.50 13.59
C LYS A 204 -8.44 7.55 13.51
N PRO A 205 -7.22 7.16 13.09
CA PRO A 205 -6.84 5.86 12.50
C PRO A 205 -6.61 4.72 13.50
N PHE A 206 -6.63 4.99 14.80
CA PHE A 206 -6.31 4.04 15.86
C PHE A 206 -7.48 3.11 16.19
N CYS A 207 -7.18 1.96 16.76
CA CYS A 207 -8.19 1.03 17.24
C CYS A 207 -8.67 1.40 18.65
N ASP A 208 -9.98 1.48 18.84
CA ASP A 208 -10.66 1.64 20.14
C ASP A 208 -11.37 0.36 20.61
N GLY A 209 -11.35 -0.69 19.78
CA GLY A 209 -11.98 -1.97 20.09
C GLY A 209 -13.34 -2.21 19.44
N SER A 210 -13.91 -1.28 18.66
CA SER A 210 -15.21 -1.45 18.00
C SER A 210 -15.32 -2.67 17.08
N HIS A 211 -14.20 -3.32 16.72
CA HIS A 211 -14.22 -4.57 15.95
C HIS A 211 -14.84 -5.74 16.74
N ARG A 212 -14.81 -5.71 18.07
CA ARG A 212 -15.36 -6.79 18.92
C ARG A 212 -16.87 -6.93 18.80
N ASP A 213 -17.55 -5.83 18.52
CA ASP A 213 -19.02 -5.78 18.40
C ASP A 213 -19.49 -6.17 16.98
N HIS A 214 -18.55 -6.41 16.06
CA HIS A 214 -18.82 -6.71 14.65
C HIS A 214 -17.89 -7.83 14.12
N PRO A 215 -18.04 -9.07 14.60
CA PRO A 215 -17.13 -10.18 14.30
C PRO A 215 -17.20 -10.69 12.84
N GLN A 216 -18.07 -10.14 12.00
CA GLN A 216 -18.27 -10.52 10.60
C GLN A 216 -17.70 -9.50 9.59
N ALA A 217 -16.98 -8.48 10.05
CA ALA A 217 -16.39 -7.44 9.20
C ALA A 217 -14.94 -7.76 8.79
#